data_AF-A0AAD3RF82-F1
#
_entry.id   AF-A0AAD3RF82-F1
#
_cell.length_a   1.000
_cell.length_b   1.000
_cell.length_c   1.000
_cell.angle_alpha   90.00
_cell.angle_beta   90.00
_cell.angle_gamma   90.00
#
_symmetry.space_group_name_H-M   'P 1'
#
loop_
_entity.id
_entity.type
_entity.pdbx_description
1 polymer ?
#
loop_
_entity_poly.entity_id
_entity_poly.type
_entity_poly.pdbx_seq_one_letter_code
_entity_poly.pdbx_strand_id
1 'polypeptide(L)'
;MAHGQKSHRWALTQGSFSLALGLSLFSLLLLLTVSAADDYDYYSWQSDNFHNGRFYTKQPQCVDIPADLRLCHNVGYKKMRLPNLLDHETMPEVKQQAGSWVPLLAKRCHADTQVFLCSLFAPVCLDRPIYPCRSLCEAVRDSCAPVMETYGFPWPEMLTCDKFPIDNDLCIPMQFTGNHATQPPGLLGPKTVCSPLLKNNNPTKCSTNEPVFEVIRSALGCHNINCPDHRTSKTCDETS
;
A
#
# COMPACT_ATOMS: atom_id res chain seq x y z
N MET A 1 -28.20 98.27 -21.14
CA MET A 1 -27.45 97.08 -20.67
C MET A 1 -27.43 97.10 -19.15
N ALA A 2 -28.14 96.16 -18.53
CA ALA A 2 -27.89 95.59 -17.19
C ALA A 2 -29.11 94.70 -16.83
N HIS A 3 -28.98 93.38 -16.98
CA HIS A 3 -29.87 92.40 -16.34
C HIS A 3 -29.05 91.66 -15.28
N GLY A 4 -29.50 91.75 -14.03
CA GLY A 4 -28.87 91.15 -12.86
C GLY A 4 -29.12 89.65 -12.74
N GLN A 5 -28.09 88.94 -12.29
CA GLN A 5 -28.10 87.51 -11.97
C GLN A 5 -28.81 87.23 -10.64
N LYS A 6 -29.72 86.24 -10.62
CA LYS A 6 -30.28 85.66 -9.38
C LYS A 6 -29.68 84.27 -9.10
N SER A 7 -28.86 84.24 -8.06
CA SER A 7 -28.74 83.22 -7.00
C SER A 7 -28.84 81.71 -7.33
N HIS A 8 -27.67 81.07 -7.47
CA HIS A 8 -27.43 79.60 -7.54
C HIS A 8 -27.36 78.88 -6.17
N ARG A 9 -28.02 79.38 -5.10
CA ARG A 9 -27.78 78.89 -3.72
C ARG A 9 -28.72 77.79 -3.20
N TRP A 10 -29.74 77.38 -3.95
CA TRP A 10 -30.75 76.41 -3.48
C TRP A 10 -30.52 74.96 -3.94
N ALA A 11 -29.63 74.74 -4.91
CA ALA A 11 -29.41 73.41 -5.50
C ALA A 11 -28.40 72.53 -4.71
N LEU A 12 -27.47 73.15 -3.98
CA LEU A 12 -26.43 72.43 -3.25
C LEU A 12 -26.95 71.77 -1.96
N THR A 13 -27.95 72.36 -1.30
CA THR A 13 -28.53 71.81 -0.07
C THR A 13 -29.39 70.57 -0.37
N GLN A 14 -30.19 70.56 -1.43
CA GLN A 14 -31.01 69.40 -1.82
C GLN A 14 -30.18 68.17 -2.24
N GLY A 15 -29.04 68.38 -2.90
CA GLY A 15 -28.11 67.29 -3.25
C GLY A 15 -27.43 66.68 -2.02
N SER A 16 -27.12 67.51 -1.02
CA SER A 16 -26.44 67.09 0.22
C SER A 16 -27.32 66.19 1.09
N PHE A 17 -28.60 66.54 1.24
CA PHE A 17 -29.57 65.73 2.00
C PHE A 17 -29.87 64.40 1.31
N SER A 18 -29.96 64.38 -0.03
CA SER A 18 -30.20 63.16 -0.80
C SER A 18 -29.02 62.20 -0.75
N LEU A 19 -27.78 62.71 -0.76
CA LEU A 19 -26.57 61.90 -0.58
C LEU A 19 -26.46 61.35 0.85
N ALA A 20 -26.79 62.14 1.88
CA ALA A 20 -26.74 61.69 3.28
C ALA A 20 -27.78 60.60 3.60
N LEU A 21 -29.00 60.72 3.05
CA LEU A 21 -30.04 59.68 3.12
C LEU A 21 -29.64 58.41 2.35
N GLY A 22 -29.04 58.58 1.16
CA GLY A 22 -28.50 57.46 0.38
C GLY A 22 -27.40 56.70 1.11
N LEU A 23 -26.45 57.39 1.75
CA LEU A 23 -25.37 56.77 2.52
C LEU A 23 -25.85 56.07 3.80
N SER A 24 -26.87 56.63 4.46
CA SER A 24 -27.49 55.99 5.64
C SER A 24 -28.27 54.73 5.25
N LEU A 25 -29.04 54.77 4.16
CA LEU A 25 -29.76 53.60 3.65
C LEU A 25 -28.79 52.51 3.16
N PHE A 26 -27.68 52.89 2.53
CA PHE A 26 -26.64 51.96 2.10
C PHE A 26 -25.92 51.31 3.29
N SER A 27 -25.64 52.08 4.36
CA SER A 27 -25.07 51.53 5.60
C SER A 27 -26.05 50.62 6.34
N LEU A 28 -27.36 50.95 6.35
CA LEU A 28 -28.39 50.11 6.94
C LEU A 28 -28.60 48.82 6.14
N LEU A 29 -28.52 48.89 4.80
CA LEU A 29 -28.56 47.72 3.92
C LEU A 29 -27.33 46.82 4.13
N LEU A 30 -26.14 47.41 4.30
CA LEU A 30 -24.90 46.69 4.67
C LEU A 30 -24.99 46.03 6.05
N LEU A 31 -25.60 46.69 7.04
CA LEU A 31 -25.83 46.11 8.37
C LEU A 31 -26.87 45.00 8.34
N LEU A 32 -27.91 45.13 7.51
CA LEU A 32 -28.93 44.09 7.30
C LEU A 32 -28.36 42.86 6.56
N THR A 33 -27.46 43.04 5.59
CA THR A 33 -26.75 41.92 4.94
C THR A 33 -25.73 41.25 5.86
N VAL A 34 -25.13 41.99 6.80
CA VAL A 34 -24.31 41.39 7.87
C VAL A 34 -25.16 40.56 8.83
N SER A 35 -26.39 40.97 9.17
CA SER A 35 -27.31 40.18 10.01
C SER A 35 -28.03 39.03 9.31
N ALA A 36 -27.92 38.92 7.98
CA ALA A 36 -28.47 37.82 7.18
C ALA A 36 -27.39 36.78 6.79
N ALA A 37 -26.16 36.96 7.26
CA ALA A 37 -25.04 36.07 6.98
C ALA A 37 -24.66 35.24 8.23
N ASP A 38 -25.61 34.45 8.74
CA ASP A 38 -25.32 33.37 9.70
C ASP A 38 -25.48 31.97 9.07
N ASP A 39 -25.60 31.86 7.76
CA ASP A 39 -25.64 30.54 7.09
C ASP A 39 -25.09 30.64 5.64
N TYR A 40 -23.77 30.80 5.55
CA TYR A 40 -23.05 30.65 4.29
C TYR A 40 -21.98 29.57 4.49
N ASP A 41 -22.40 28.30 4.40
CA ASP A 41 -21.52 27.12 4.32
C ASP A 41 -20.71 27.17 3.00
N TYR A 42 -19.67 27.98 3.02
CA TYR A 42 -18.69 28.13 1.95
C TYR A 42 -17.54 27.14 2.19
N TYR A 43 -17.58 26.01 1.50
CA TYR A 43 -16.51 25.01 1.29
C TYR A 43 -15.21 25.22 2.10
N SER A 44 -15.18 24.70 3.32
CA SER A 44 -13.96 24.46 4.09
C SER A 44 -13.21 23.25 3.53
N TRP A 45 -12.54 23.42 2.38
CA TRP A 45 -11.45 22.53 1.97
C TRP A 45 -10.13 23.16 2.39
N GLN A 46 -9.72 22.92 3.63
CA GLN A 46 -8.31 22.94 3.98
C GLN A 46 -8.00 21.70 4.82
N SER A 47 -7.39 20.76 4.12
CA SER A 47 -6.63 19.62 4.61
C SER A 47 -5.56 20.07 5.60
N ASP A 48 -5.56 19.43 6.76
CA ASP A 48 -4.40 18.92 7.51
C ASP A 48 -4.73 18.95 9.00
N ASN A 49 -5.04 17.75 9.53
CA ASN A 49 -5.16 17.31 10.94
C ASN A 49 -6.42 16.46 11.15
N PHE A 50 -6.47 15.26 10.55
CA PHE A 50 -7.51 14.27 10.84
C PHE A 50 -7.01 13.19 11.81
N HIS A 51 -6.78 13.60 13.05
CA HIS A 51 -6.81 12.69 14.19
C HIS A 51 -7.93 13.17 15.14
N ASN A 52 -9.03 12.41 15.16
CA ASN A 52 -10.22 12.57 16.01
C ASN A 52 -11.39 13.42 15.50
N GLY A 53 -12.02 12.99 14.40
CA GLY A 53 -13.39 13.37 14.06
C GLY A 53 -14.22 12.15 13.69
N ARG A 54 -15.28 11.85 14.46
CA ARG A 54 -16.29 10.82 14.16
C ARG A 54 -17.05 11.16 12.88
N PHE A 55 -16.46 10.87 11.72
CA PHE A 55 -17.22 10.47 10.53
C PHE A 55 -17.60 9.00 10.72
N TYR A 56 -18.72 8.55 10.16
CA TYR A 56 -19.15 7.15 10.18
C TYR A 56 -18.08 6.25 9.53
N THR A 57 -17.03 5.87 10.25
CA THR A 57 -16.08 4.84 9.81
C THR A 57 -16.87 3.55 9.82
N LYS A 58 -17.42 3.18 8.66
CA LYS A 58 -17.95 1.83 8.45
C LYS A 58 -16.90 0.87 9.01
N GLN A 59 -17.31 0.03 9.96
CA GLN A 59 -16.39 -0.92 10.59
C GLN A 59 -15.68 -1.72 9.50
N PRO A 60 -14.38 -2.00 9.65
CA PRO A 60 -13.64 -2.77 8.67
C PRO A 60 -14.36 -4.10 8.45
N GLN A 61 -14.61 -4.44 7.19
CA GLN A 61 -15.22 -5.72 6.86
C GLN A 61 -14.13 -6.78 6.83
N CYS A 62 -14.28 -7.80 7.66
CA CYS A 62 -13.34 -8.91 7.67
C CYS A 62 -13.82 -10.03 6.75
N VAL A 63 -12.97 -10.35 5.77
CA VAL A 63 -13.24 -11.34 4.73
C VAL A 63 -12.13 -12.41 4.76
N ASP A 64 -12.47 -13.62 4.36
CA ASP A 64 -11.47 -14.69 4.23
C ASP A 64 -10.53 -14.40 3.06
N ILE A 65 -9.24 -14.72 3.25
CA ILE A 65 -8.24 -14.66 2.19
C ILE A 65 -8.46 -15.87 1.28
N PRO A 66 -8.88 -15.67 0.03
CA PRO A 66 -9.23 -16.78 -0.83
C PRO A 66 -7.97 -17.43 -1.41
N ALA A 67 -8.06 -18.70 -1.78
CA ALA A 67 -6.94 -19.47 -2.36
C ALA A 67 -6.43 -18.90 -3.69
N ASP A 68 -7.26 -18.14 -4.40
CA ASP A 68 -6.88 -17.47 -5.65
C ASP A 68 -6.14 -16.14 -5.43
N LEU A 69 -6.07 -15.60 -4.21
CA LEU A 69 -5.19 -14.47 -3.86
C LEU A 69 -3.74 -14.97 -3.65
N ARG A 70 -3.11 -15.39 -4.75
CA ARG A 70 -1.79 -16.08 -4.77
C ARG A 70 -0.68 -15.36 -4.00
N LEU A 71 -0.72 -14.03 -3.93
CA LEU A 71 0.26 -13.23 -3.20
C LEU A 71 0.24 -13.53 -1.69
N CYS A 72 -0.96 -13.66 -1.11
CA CYS A 72 -1.17 -13.63 0.33
C CYS A 72 -1.92 -14.84 0.90
N HIS A 73 -2.22 -15.84 0.08
CA HIS A 73 -2.72 -17.11 0.61
C HIS A 73 -1.63 -17.80 1.47
N ASN A 74 -2.01 -18.34 2.64
CA ASN A 74 -1.14 -19.02 3.60
C ASN A 74 -0.02 -18.17 4.25
N VAL A 75 -0.22 -16.86 4.42
CA VAL A 75 0.76 -15.95 5.07
C VAL A 75 0.74 -15.99 6.61
N GLY A 76 0.06 -16.97 7.22
CA GLY A 76 0.00 -17.14 8.68
C GLY A 76 -1.32 -16.70 9.35
N TYR A 77 -2.23 -16.10 8.59
CA TYR A 77 -3.59 -15.79 9.03
C TYR A 77 -4.58 -16.03 7.89
N LYS A 78 -5.88 -16.13 8.23
CA LYS A 78 -6.94 -16.53 7.28
C LYS A 78 -7.89 -15.40 6.88
N LYS A 79 -7.96 -14.31 7.66
CA LYS A 79 -8.90 -13.21 7.43
C LYS A 79 -8.17 -11.88 7.30
N MET A 80 -8.59 -11.10 6.32
CA MET A 80 -8.10 -9.74 6.09
C MET A 80 -9.22 -8.71 6.22
N ARG A 81 -8.87 -7.44 6.41
CA ARG A 81 -9.84 -6.33 6.39
C ARG A 81 -9.98 -5.69 5.02
N LEU A 82 -11.18 -5.19 4.74
CA LEU A 82 -11.49 -4.23 3.67
C LEU A 82 -12.11 -2.95 4.27
N PRO A 83 -11.81 -1.76 3.73
CA PRO A 83 -10.76 -1.53 2.73
C PRO A 83 -9.36 -1.84 3.27
N ASN A 84 -8.46 -2.27 2.37
CA ASN A 84 -7.07 -2.57 2.72
C ASN A 84 -6.24 -1.27 2.84
N LEU A 85 -4.91 -1.35 3.00
CA LEU A 85 -4.07 -0.15 3.19
C LEU A 85 -3.69 0.55 1.87
N LEU A 86 -4.24 0.06 0.75
CA LEU A 86 -4.15 0.65 -0.58
C LEU A 86 -5.53 1.12 -1.07
N ASP A 87 -6.49 1.26 -0.15
CA ASP A 87 -7.86 1.72 -0.38
C ASP A 87 -8.70 0.86 -1.33
N HIS A 88 -8.31 -0.40 -1.56
CA HIS A 88 -9.17 -1.33 -2.30
C HIS A 88 -10.35 -1.75 -1.42
N GLU A 89 -11.57 -1.58 -1.93
CA GLU A 89 -12.80 -1.86 -1.18
C GLU A 89 -13.34 -3.26 -1.45
N THR A 90 -12.92 -3.90 -2.55
CA THR A 90 -13.50 -5.16 -3.01
C THR A 90 -12.43 -6.23 -3.27
N MET A 91 -12.78 -7.49 -3.04
CA MET A 91 -11.87 -8.60 -3.31
C MET A 91 -11.43 -8.73 -4.78
N PRO A 92 -12.28 -8.49 -5.80
CA PRO A 92 -11.84 -8.48 -7.19
C PRO A 92 -10.72 -7.47 -7.48
N GLU A 93 -10.84 -6.25 -6.94
CA GLU A 93 -9.82 -5.21 -7.06
C GLU A 93 -8.52 -5.61 -6.37
N VAL A 94 -8.60 -6.09 -5.11
CA VAL A 94 -7.45 -6.63 -4.38
C VAL A 94 -6.75 -7.72 -5.20
N LYS A 95 -7.50 -8.68 -5.75
CA LYS A 95 -6.93 -9.79 -6.55
C LYS A 95 -6.28 -9.30 -7.83
N GLN A 96 -6.92 -8.36 -8.53
CA GLN A 96 -6.39 -7.80 -9.76
C GLN A 96 -5.06 -7.09 -9.51
N GLN A 97 -5.01 -6.20 -8.52
CA GLN A 97 -3.81 -5.42 -8.24
C GLN A 97 -2.73 -6.24 -7.53
N ALA A 98 -3.08 -7.15 -6.62
CA ALA A 98 -2.10 -8.04 -5.98
C ALA A 98 -1.48 -9.02 -6.98
N GLY A 99 -2.24 -9.43 -8.01
CA GLY A 99 -1.78 -10.37 -9.03
C GLY A 99 -0.53 -9.89 -9.79
N SER A 100 -0.39 -8.57 -10.00
CA SER A 100 0.78 -8.00 -10.70
C SER A 100 2.08 -8.09 -9.90
N TRP A 101 2.00 -8.35 -8.58
CA TRP A 101 3.16 -8.48 -7.70
C TRP A 101 3.69 -9.92 -7.59
N VAL A 102 2.91 -10.92 -8.05
CA VAL A 102 3.30 -12.33 -8.01
C VAL A 102 4.63 -12.61 -8.75
N PRO A 103 4.89 -12.03 -9.94
CA PRO A 103 6.18 -12.20 -10.62
C PRO A 103 7.37 -11.66 -9.81
N LEU A 104 7.23 -10.52 -9.13
CA LEU A 104 8.29 -9.96 -8.28
C LEU A 104 8.55 -10.87 -7.08
N LEU A 105 7.49 -11.37 -6.43
CA LEU A 105 7.63 -12.32 -5.33
C LEU A 105 8.36 -13.60 -5.76
N ALA A 106 8.10 -14.08 -6.99
CA ALA A 106 8.78 -15.24 -7.55
C ALA A 106 10.29 -15.00 -7.81
N LYS A 107 10.74 -13.76 -7.95
CA LYS A 107 12.18 -13.42 -8.04
C LYS A 107 12.92 -13.56 -6.72
N ARG A 108 12.22 -13.59 -5.59
CA ARG A 108 12.81 -13.78 -4.25
C ARG A 108 13.95 -12.79 -3.94
N CYS A 109 13.80 -11.55 -4.38
CA CYS A 109 14.77 -10.47 -4.15
C CYS A 109 15.01 -10.19 -2.65
N HIS A 110 14.00 -10.36 -1.79
CA HIS A 110 14.13 -10.27 -0.34
C HIS A 110 13.29 -11.35 0.36
N ALA A 111 13.71 -11.77 1.56
CA ALA A 111 13.00 -12.79 2.33
C ALA A 111 11.63 -12.27 2.84
N ASP A 112 11.59 -11.01 3.26
CA ASP A 112 10.38 -10.35 3.79
C ASP A 112 9.45 -9.75 2.71
N THR A 113 9.73 -9.94 1.41
CA THR A 113 8.90 -9.34 0.33
C THR A 113 7.42 -9.74 0.45
N GLN A 114 7.13 -11.00 0.78
CA GLN A 114 5.75 -11.46 0.92
C GLN A 114 5.05 -10.79 2.12
N VAL A 115 5.72 -10.73 3.26
CA VAL A 115 5.19 -10.12 4.49
C VAL A 115 4.91 -8.63 4.25
N PHE A 116 5.86 -7.92 3.66
CA PHE A 116 5.70 -6.51 3.32
C PHE A 116 4.49 -6.27 2.41
N LEU A 117 4.39 -6.96 1.28
CA LEU A 117 3.28 -6.76 0.33
C LEU A 117 1.94 -7.15 0.95
N CYS A 118 1.87 -8.25 1.70
CA CYS A 118 0.62 -8.71 2.31
C CYS A 118 0.17 -7.86 3.48
N SER A 119 1.08 -7.16 4.16
CA SER A 119 0.70 -6.14 5.16
C SER A 119 -0.16 -5.02 4.56
N LEU A 120 0.00 -4.74 3.25
CA LEU A 120 -0.72 -3.68 2.54
C LEU A 120 -1.94 -4.23 1.78
N PHE A 121 -1.75 -5.32 1.02
CA PHE A 121 -2.80 -5.91 0.19
C PHE A 121 -3.84 -6.69 0.99
N ALA A 122 -3.40 -7.39 2.04
CA ALA A 122 -4.22 -8.30 2.83
C ALA A 122 -4.02 -8.08 4.34
N PRO A 123 -4.09 -6.86 4.88
CA PRO A 123 -3.82 -6.58 6.29
C PRO A 123 -4.68 -7.44 7.22
N VAL A 124 -4.12 -7.84 8.36
CA VAL A 124 -4.82 -8.61 9.39
C VAL A 124 -6.13 -7.90 9.78
N CYS A 125 -7.19 -8.67 9.95
CA CYS A 125 -8.48 -8.19 10.45
C CYS A 125 -8.35 -7.68 11.90
N LEU A 126 -8.10 -6.38 12.05
CA LEU A 126 -8.05 -5.66 13.33
C LEU A 126 -8.78 -4.31 13.16
N ASP A 127 -9.32 -3.78 14.26
CA ASP A 127 -10.01 -2.48 14.27
C ASP A 127 -9.09 -1.35 13.82
N ARG A 128 -7.85 -1.36 14.31
CA ARG A 128 -6.79 -0.44 13.90
C ARG A 128 -5.82 -1.16 12.98
N PRO A 129 -5.52 -0.60 11.78
CA PRO A 129 -4.52 -1.18 10.90
C PRO A 129 -3.12 -1.07 11.51
N ILE A 130 -2.28 -2.07 11.22
CA ILE A 130 -0.86 -2.05 11.56
C ILE A 130 -0.09 -1.97 10.23
N TYR A 131 0.70 -0.91 10.08
CA TYR A 131 1.53 -0.67 8.90
C TYR A 131 2.87 -1.43 9.01
N PRO A 132 3.55 -1.73 7.88
CA PRO A 132 4.95 -2.14 7.94
C PRO A 132 5.82 -1.02 8.51
N CYS A 133 6.88 -1.36 9.24
CA CYS A 133 7.86 -0.36 9.67
C CYS A 133 8.61 0.17 8.45
N ARG A 134 9.12 1.40 8.55
CA ARG A 134 9.92 2.03 7.50
C ARG A 134 11.14 1.19 7.13
N SER A 135 11.85 0.64 8.12
CA SER A 135 13.02 -0.20 7.89
C SER A 135 12.71 -1.44 7.04
N LEU A 136 11.55 -2.07 7.25
CA LEU A 136 11.08 -3.20 6.46
C LEU A 136 10.80 -2.80 5.00
N CYS A 137 10.16 -1.65 4.79
CA CYS A 137 9.95 -1.13 3.45
C CYS A 137 11.27 -0.87 2.74
N GLU A 138 12.20 -0.18 3.40
CA GLU A 138 13.50 0.19 2.82
C GLU A 138 14.31 -1.05 2.45
N ALA A 139 14.41 -2.04 3.33
CA ALA A 139 15.14 -3.27 3.04
C ALA A 139 14.56 -4.05 1.83
N VAL A 140 13.23 -4.14 1.74
CA VAL A 140 12.56 -4.78 0.60
C VAL A 140 12.74 -3.95 -0.66
N ARG A 141 12.56 -2.63 -0.60
CA ARG A 141 12.78 -1.71 -1.73
C ARG A 141 14.19 -1.83 -2.25
N ASP A 142 15.20 -1.73 -1.40
CA ASP A 142 16.60 -1.70 -1.81
C ASP A 142 17.03 -3.01 -2.49
N SER A 143 16.42 -4.13 -2.08
CA SER A 143 16.66 -5.44 -2.69
C SER A 143 15.86 -5.68 -3.97
N CYS A 144 14.63 -5.16 -4.05
CA CYS A 144 13.68 -5.50 -5.11
C CYS A 144 13.52 -4.44 -6.20
N ALA A 145 13.77 -3.16 -5.90
CA ALA A 145 13.67 -2.08 -6.87
C ALA A 145 14.64 -2.26 -8.07
N PRO A 146 15.92 -2.64 -7.89
CA PRO A 146 16.81 -2.89 -9.02
C PRO A 146 16.31 -4.03 -9.93
N VAL A 147 15.64 -5.03 -9.34
CA VAL A 147 15.01 -6.13 -10.10
C VAL A 147 13.85 -5.60 -10.93
N MET A 148 13.01 -4.72 -10.38
CA MET A 148 11.92 -4.09 -11.14
C MET A 148 12.43 -3.19 -12.27
N GLU A 149 13.47 -2.40 -12.00
CA GLU A 149 14.09 -1.50 -12.98
C GLU A 149 14.68 -2.24 -14.17
N THR A 150 15.21 -3.45 -13.96
CA THR A 150 15.71 -4.33 -15.04
C THR A 150 14.60 -4.68 -16.06
N TYR A 151 13.34 -4.63 -15.64
CA TYR A 151 12.16 -4.86 -16.49
C TYR A 151 11.44 -3.54 -16.88
N GLY A 152 12.03 -2.38 -16.58
CA GLY A 152 11.49 -1.07 -16.93
C GLY A 152 10.38 -0.57 -16.00
N PHE A 153 10.25 -1.13 -14.80
CA PHE A 153 9.27 -0.69 -13.80
C PHE A 153 9.96 0.01 -12.63
N PRO A 154 9.63 1.28 -12.33
CA PRO A 154 10.15 1.93 -11.14
C PRO A 154 9.45 1.40 -9.88
N TRP A 155 10.06 1.65 -8.72
CA TRP A 155 9.38 1.45 -7.43
C TRP A 155 8.17 2.40 -7.33
N PRO A 156 6.95 1.91 -7.10
CA PRO A 156 5.75 2.74 -7.20
C PRO A 156 5.54 3.62 -5.97
N GLU A 157 4.90 4.78 -6.19
CA GLU A 157 4.66 5.78 -5.15
C GLU A 157 3.82 5.23 -3.98
N MET A 158 2.89 4.31 -4.26
CA MET A 158 2.05 3.68 -3.23
C MET A 158 2.88 2.88 -2.19
N LEU A 159 4.13 2.56 -2.51
CA LEU A 159 5.08 1.83 -1.67
C LEU A 159 6.27 2.71 -1.21
N THR A 160 6.19 4.03 -1.35
CA THR A 160 7.25 4.94 -0.86
C THR A 160 7.38 4.84 0.66
N CYS A 161 8.58 4.55 1.15
CA CYS A 161 8.81 4.20 2.55
C CYS A 161 8.57 5.34 3.54
N ASP A 162 8.59 6.60 3.09
CA ASP A 162 8.29 7.77 3.93
C ASP A 162 6.84 7.78 4.44
N LYS A 163 5.93 7.07 3.75
CA LYS A 163 4.52 6.91 4.18
C LYS A 163 4.37 5.98 5.38
N PHE A 164 5.41 5.23 5.75
CA PHE A 164 5.38 4.25 6.83
C PHE A 164 6.00 4.77 8.13
N PRO A 165 5.49 4.30 9.29
CA PRO A 165 5.97 4.71 10.60
C PRO A 165 7.42 4.28 10.85
N ILE A 166 8.10 5.03 11.71
CA ILE A 166 9.45 4.67 12.17
C ILE A 166 9.33 3.51 13.16
N ASP A 167 10.35 2.66 13.23
CA ASP A 167 10.43 1.43 14.03
C ASP A 167 10.19 1.58 15.55
N ASN A 168 10.11 2.80 16.07
CA ASN A 168 9.77 3.07 17.48
C ASN A 168 8.25 3.08 17.73
N ASP A 169 7.42 3.08 16.68
CA ASP A 169 5.96 3.02 16.75
C ASP A 169 5.45 1.57 16.58
N LEU A 170 4.16 1.34 16.81
CA LEU A 170 3.52 0.05 16.54
C LEU A 170 3.47 -0.22 15.03
N CYS A 171 4.40 -1.04 14.53
CA CYS A 171 4.48 -1.45 13.14
C CYS A 171 5.03 -2.88 12.99
N ILE A 172 4.95 -3.44 11.79
CA ILE A 172 5.48 -4.78 11.49
C ILE A 172 6.97 -4.65 11.18
N PRO A 173 7.88 -5.18 12.03
CA PRO A 173 9.32 -5.05 11.82
C PRO A 173 9.83 -6.04 10.78
N MET A 174 11.08 -5.85 10.35
CA MET A 174 11.81 -6.88 9.60
C MET A 174 11.94 -8.16 10.40
N GLN A 175 11.71 -9.31 9.77
CA GLN A 175 11.88 -10.61 10.42
C GLN A 175 13.29 -11.15 10.19
N PHE A 176 13.91 -10.79 9.06
CA PHE A 176 15.26 -11.23 8.70
C PHE A 176 16.23 -10.05 8.71
N THR A 177 16.65 -9.64 9.90
CA THR A 177 17.82 -8.78 10.07
C THR A 177 19.06 -9.67 10.13
N GLY A 178 20.06 -9.43 9.29
CA GLY A 178 21.27 -10.25 9.20
C GLY A 178 22.21 -10.18 10.41
N ASN A 179 21.71 -10.25 11.66
CA ASN A 179 22.51 -10.15 12.91
C ASN A 179 22.00 -11.01 14.09
N HIS A 180 21.43 -12.20 13.86
CA HIS A 180 21.40 -13.24 14.91
C HIS A 180 22.53 -14.25 14.70
N ALA A 181 23.72 -13.88 15.18
CA ALA A 181 24.74 -14.83 15.60
C ALA A 181 24.33 -15.45 16.96
N THR A 182 23.28 -16.26 16.93
CA THR A 182 23.12 -17.38 17.85
C THR A 182 23.54 -18.61 17.05
N GLN A 183 24.42 -19.46 17.58
CA GLN A 183 24.82 -20.70 16.90
C GLN A 183 23.60 -21.43 16.31
N PRO A 184 23.72 -21.97 15.08
CA PRO A 184 22.60 -22.42 14.28
C PRO A 184 21.91 -23.61 14.94
N PRO A 185 20.60 -23.55 15.26
CA PRO A 185 19.79 -24.76 15.28
C PRO A 185 19.84 -25.32 13.84
N GLY A 186 20.51 -26.45 13.67
CA GLY A 186 21.06 -26.89 12.40
C GLY A 186 20.10 -26.84 11.20
N LEU A 187 20.66 -26.36 10.07
CA LEU A 187 20.32 -26.73 8.69
C LEU A 187 18.94 -27.35 8.49
N LEU A 188 17.93 -26.52 8.28
CA LEU A 188 16.77 -26.89 7.47
C LEU A 188 16.52 -25.78 6.44
N GLY A 189 17.27 -25.86 5.33
CA GLY A 189 16.59 -25.71 4.04
C GLY A 189 15.50 -26.79 3.92
N PRO A 190 14.77 -26.88 2.80
CA PRO A 190 14.03 -28.12 2.55
C PRO A 190 15.04 -29.27 2.54
N LYS A 191 15.21 -29.95 3.67
CA LYS A 191 15.76 -31.29 3.66
C LYS A 191 14.71 -32.06 2.90
N THR A 192 14.97 -32.31 1.63
CA THR A 192 14.41 -33.47 0.98
C THR A 192 14.92 -34.66 1.78
N VAL A 193 14.21 -35.01 2.85
CA VAL A 193 14.46 -36.23 3.60
C VAL A 193 13.94 -37.33 2.70
N CYS A 194 14.81 -37.90 1.88
CA CYS A 194 14.61 -39.28 1.44
C CYS A 194 14.70 -40.14 2.70
N SER A 195 13.55 -40.42 3.31
CA SER A 195 13.47 -41.32 4.45
C SER A 195 13.82 -42.73 3.96
N PRO A 196 14.73 -43.46 4.63
CA PRO A 196 14.90 -44.87 4.35
C PRO A 196 13.78 -45.65 5.03
N LEU A 197 13.37 -46.75 4.38
CA LEU A 197 12.46 -47.81 4.83
C LEU A 197 11.01 -47.69 4.33
N LEU A 198 10.78 -48.20 3.14
CA LEU A 198 10.09 -49.49 3.03
C LEU A 198 10.91 -50.41 2.11
N LYS A 199 11.25 -51.58 2.65
CA LYS A 199 11.83 -52.70 1.90
C LYS A 199 10.98 -52.96 0.67
N ASN A 200 11.58 -52.94 -0.52
CA ASN A 200 11.40 -53.95 -1.58
C ASN A 200 12.17 -53.50 -2.85
N ASN A 201 12.96 -54.42 -3.39
CA ASN A 201 13.89 -54.24 -4.51
C ASN A 201 13.21 -53.78 -5.81
N ASN A 202 13.36 -52.51 -6.23
CA ASN A 202 13.31 -52.07 -7.65
C ASN A 202 13.73 -50.58 -7.80
N PRO A 203 14.63 -50.17 -8.72
CA PRO A 203 15.04 -48.77 -8.83
C PRO A 203 14.05 -47.92 -9.64
N THR A 204 13.95 -46.64 -9.26
CA THR A 204 13.43 -45.49 -10.05
C THR A 204 11.97 -45.48 -10.51
N LYS A 205 11.09 -44.82 -9.75
CA LYS A 205 9.96 -44.04 -10.30
C LYS A 205 9.52 -42.94 -9.34
N CYS A 206 9.83 -41.67 -9.65
CA CYS A 206 9.16 -40.53 -9.03
C CYS A 206 7.79 -40.35 -9.71
N SER A 207 6.69 -40.49 -8.96
CA SER A 207 5.35 -40.20 -9.46
C SER A 207 5.13 -38.68 -9.46
N THR A 208 5.00 -38.08 -10.64
CA THR A 208 4.68 -36.66 -10.84
C THR A 208 3.34 -36.53 -11.56
N ASN A 209 2.28 -36.21 -10.85
CA ASN A 209 1.03 -35.75 -11.46
C ASN A 209 0.66 -34.40 -10.84
N GLU A 210 1.13 -33.31 -11.44
CA GLU A 210 0.59 -31.95 -11.30
C GLU A 210 1.08 -31.10 -12.50
N PRO A 211 0.19 -30.44 -13.27
CA PRO A 211 0.52 -29.77 -14.55
C PRO A 211 1.43 -28.55 -14.43
N VAL A 212 1.75 -28.08 -13.22
CA VAL A 212 2.55 -26.87 -12.98
C VAL A 212 4.06 -27.09 -13.25
N PHE A 213 4.54 -28.33 -13.16
CA PHE A 213 5.98 -28.61 -13.20
C PHE A 213 6.59 -28.78 -14.61
N GLU A 214 5.80 -28.85 -15.68
CA GLU A 214 6.35 -28.95 -17.03
C GLU A 214 7.05 -27.67 -17.49
N VAL A 215 6.55 -26.51 -17.06
CA VAL A 215 7.14 -25.20 -17.39
C VAL A 215 8.52 -25.03 -16.74
N ILE A 216 8.67 -25.53 -15.51
CA ILE A 216 9.92 -25.48 -14.74
C ILE A 216 10.97 -26.40 -15.36
N ARG A 217 10.56 -27.55 -15.89
CA ARG A 217 11.44 -28.54 -16.53
C ARG A 217 12.10 -27.99 -17.81
N SER A 218 11.37 -27.22 -18.62
CA SER A 218 11.95 -26.56 -19.81
C SER A 218 12.86 -25.39 -19.47
N ALA A 219 12.55 -24.65 -18.39
CA ALA A 219 13.34 -23.46 -18.01
C ALA A 219 14.68 -23.82 -17.33
N LEU A 220 14.75 -24.97 -16.66
CA LEU A 220 15.94 -25.40 -15.90
C LEU A 220 16.81 -26.44 -16.64
N GLY A 221 16.51 -26.79 -17.89
CA GLY A 221 17.37 -27.65 -18.72
C GLY A 221 17.63 -29.07 -18.16
N CYS A 222 16.84 -29.54 -17.18
CA CYS A 222 17.05 -30.84 -16.54
C CYS A 222 16.43 -31.98 -17.36
N HIS A 223 17.04 -32.32 -18.50
CA HIS A 223 16.73 -33.57 -19.19
C HIS A 223 17.80 -34.62 -18.89
N ASN A 224 17.36 -35.79 -18.39
CA ASN A 224 18.16 -37.02 -18.24
C ASN A 224 19.42 -36.93 -17.36
N ILE A 225 19.26 -36.77 -16.03
CA ILE A 225 20.38 -36.98 -15.09
C ILE A 225 20.20 -38.34 -14.40
N ASN A 226 21.00 -39.31 -14.82
CA ASN A 226 21.25 -40.54 -14.07
C ASN A 226 22.21 -40.19 -12.91
N CYS A 227 21.81 -40.41 -11.65
CA CYS A 227 22.70 -40.21 -10.50
C CYS A 227 23.46 -41.51 -10.20
N PRO A 228 24.80 -41.56 -10.34
CA PRO A 228 25.59 -42.68 -9.86
C PRO A 228 25.98 -42.44 -8.40
N ASP A 229 25.45 -43.32 -7.56
CA ASP A 229 25.85 -43.75 -6.23
C ASP A 229 26.29 -42.75 -5.13
N HIS A 230 25.86 -43.10 -3.92
CA HIS A 230 26.08 -42.41 -2.67
C HIS A 230 27.58 -42.32 -2.32
N ARG A 231 28.22 -41.18 -2.57
CA ARG A 231 29.25 -40.54 -1.71
C ARG A 231 30.10 -39.58 -2.53
N THR A 232 29.66 -38.33 -2.58
CA THR A 232 30.49 -37.11 -2.42
C THR A 232 29.59 -35.91 -2.70
N SER A 233 29.51 -34.95 -1.77
CA SER A 233 28.96 -33.64 -2.09
C SER A 233 29.86 -32.99 -3.13
N LYS A 234 29.31 -32.65 -4.30
CA LYS A 234 29.91 -31.64 -5.15
C LYS A 234 28.90 -30.51 -5.28
N THR A 235 29.28 -29.37 -4.72
CA THR A 235 28.75 -28.04 -5.01
C THR A 235 28.67 -27.87 -6.52
N CYS A 236 27.51 -27.42 -7.02
CA CYS A 236 27.41 -26.89 -8.36
C CYS A 236 28.02 -25.49 -8.33
N ASP A 237 29.31 -25.38 -8.63
CA ASP A 237 29.91 -24.10 -9.00
C ASP A 237 29.44 -23.72 -10.42
N GLU A 238 29.10 -22.44 -10.62
CA GLU A 238 28.96 -21.83 -11.93
C GLU A 238 30.26 -21.99 -12.71
N THR A 239 30.20 -22.50 -13.94
CA THR A 239 31.13 -22.09 -15.00
C THR A 239 30.61 -22.46 -16.39
N SER A 240 30.50 -21.39 -17.19
CA SER A 240 30.41 -21.26 -18.65
C SER A 240 29.12 -21.60 -19.38
#